data_AF-A0A7S2ALR0-F1
#
_entry.id   AF-A0A7S2ALR0-F1
#
_cell.length_a   1.000
_cell.length_b   1.000
_cell.length_c   1.000
_cell.angle_alpha   90.00
_cell.angle_beta   90.00
_cell.angle_gamma   90.00
#
_symmetry.space_group_name_H-M   'P 1'
#
loop_
_entity.id
_entity.type
_entity.pdbx_description
1 polymer ?
#
loop_
_entity_poly.entity_id
_entity_poly.type
_entity_poly.pdbx_seq_one_letter_code
_entity_poly.pdbx_strand_id
1 'polypeptide(L)'
;MNRIFGKKKPTAPAPSLSDASGRIDQRVSAVDGKIAKLDAELRKYKEQLKKAKGPTAANIKRRAMDTLKRKKMYEQQRDQMAGQAFNIEQTSFAIDSIKDTQTTVAAMKVAASTLKAETKKLNIDSIEDTQDDLGDMMEDMNEINEMT
;
A
#
# COMPACT_ATOMS: atom_id res chain seq x y z
N MET A 1 -18.43 28.73 -38.75
CA MET A 1 -18.66 27.36 -38.24
C MET A 1 -18.11 27.26 -36.83
N ASN A 2 -18.99 27.29 -35.84
CA ASN A 2 -18.64 27.19 -34.42
C ASN A 2 -18.59 25.72 -33.99
N ARG A 3 -17.40 25.20 -33.68
CA ARG A 3 -17.22 23.88 -33.05
C ARG A 3 -17.49 24.00 -31.54
N ILE A 4 -18.76 23.92 -31.14
CA ILE A 4 -19.21 23.91 -29.73
C ILE A 4 -19.75 22.53 -29.34
N PHE A 5 -19.02 21.46 -29.62
CA PHE A 5 -19.38 20.14 -29.08
C PHE A 5 -18.13 19.39 -28.62
N GLY A 6 -18.06 19.19 -27.29
CA GLY A 6 -17.21 18.15 -26.69
C GLY A 6 -16.07 18.63 -25.78
N LYS A 7 -16.31 19.51 -24.80
CA LYS A 7 -15.48 19.47 -23.58
C LYS A 7 -15.78 18.14 -22.89
N LYS A 8 -14.80 17.22 -22.84
CA LYS A 8 -14.89 15.99 -22.05
C LYS A 8 -15.30 16.40 -20.62
N LYS A 9 -16.40 15.84 -20.10
CA LYS A 9 -16.72 15.92 -18.67
C LYS A 9 -15.46 15.56 -17.88
N PRO A 10 -15.15 16.24 -16.76
CA PRO A 10 -14.07 15.81 -15.88
C PRO A 10 -14.40 14.36 -15.50
N THR A 11 -13.61 13.42 -16.00
CA THR A 11 -13.70 12.02 -15.58
C THR A 11 -13.40 12.02 -14.10
N ALA A 12 -14.36 11.60 -13.29
CA ALA A 12 -14.13 11.43 -11.86
C ALA A 12 -12.83 10.63 -11.67
N PRO A 13 -11.96 11.05 -10.73
CA PRO A 13 -10.72 10.34 -10.49
C PRO A 13 -11.01 8.85 -10.26
N ALA A 14 -10.17 8.00 -10.85
CA ALA A 14 -10.29 6.56 -10.64
C ALA A 14 -10.25 6.27 -9.13
N PRO A 15 -11.11 5.38 -8.61
CA PRO A 15 -11.18 5.11 -7.18
C PRO A 15 -9.82 4.66 -6.67
N SER A 16 -9.33 5.30 -5.61
CA SER A 16 -8.08 4.91 -4.96
C SER A 16 -8.30 3.70 -4.03
N LEU A 17 -7.22 3.03 -3.64
CA LEU A 17 -7.29 1.99 -2.59
C LEU A 17 -7.81 2.56 -1.26
N SER A 18 -7.50 3.82 -0.96
CA SER A 18 -8.03 4.52 0.22
C SER A 18 -9.55 4.72 0.14
N ASP A 19 -10.07 5.13 -1.02
CA ASP A 19 -11.52 5.24 -1.24
C ASP A 19 -12.21 3.87 -1.11
N ALA A 20 -11.58 2.82 -1.63
CA ALA A 20 -12.11 1.47 -1.55
C ALA A 20 -12.12 0.95 -0.10
N SER A 21 -11.04 1.14 0.65
CA SER A 21 -10.96 0.82 2.09
C SER A 21 -12.01 1.57 2.89
N GLY A 22 -12.13 2.89 2.73
CA GLY A 22 -13.13 3.68 3.45
C GLY A 22 -14.58 3.25 3.16
N ARG A 23 -14.87 2.83 1.92
CA ARG A 23 -16.19 2.26 1.58
C ARG A 23 -16.43 0.92 2.26
N ILE A 24 -15.42 0.06 2.38
CA ILE A 24 -15.55 -1.21 3.09
C ILE A 24 -15.82 -0.95 4.57
N ASP A 25 -15.09 -0.02 5.21
CA ASP A 25 -15.25 0.30 6.63
C ASP A 25 -16.67 0.82 6.94
N GLN A 26 -17.22 1.67 6.07
CA GLN A 26 -18.60 2.13 6.18
C GLN A 26 -19.60 0.98 6.10
N ARG A 27 -19.39 0.04 5.17
CA ARG A 27 -20.27 -1.13 5.01
C ARG A 27 -20.15 -2.10 6.18
N VAL A 28 -18.94 -2.34 6.68
CA VAL A 28 -18.69 -3.16 7.88
C VAL A 28 -19.44 -2.55 9.07
N SER A 29 -19.27 -1.25 9.31
CA SER A 29 -19.98 -0.54 10.39
C SER A 29 -21.50 -0.65 10.27
N ALA A 30 -22.04 -0.53 9.05
CA ALA A 30 -23.48 -0.68 8.82
C ALA A 30 -23.98 -2.11 9.09
N VAL A 31 -23.18 -3.13 8.75
CA VAL A 31 -23.49 -4.54 9.01
C VAL A 31 -23.39 -4.85 10.50
N ASP A 32 -22.35 -4.38 11.19
CA ASP A 32 -22.20 -4.53 12.64
C ASP A 32 -23.37 -3.90 13.41
N GLY A 33 -23.84 -2.73 12.97
CA GLY A 33 -25.06 -2.13 13.51
C GLY A 33 -26.31 -3.01 13.35
N LYS A 34 -26.43 -3.76 12.26
CA LYS A 34 -27.54 -4.73 12.08
C LYS A 34 -27.36 -5.97 12.96
N ILE A 35 -26.14 -6.48 13.08
CA ILE A 35 -25.81 -7.62 13.94
C ILE A 35 -26.14 -7.28 15.40
N ALA A 36 -25.72 -6.10 15.88
CA ALA A 36 -25.99 -5.64 17.24
C ALA A 36 -27.50 -5.55 17.56
N LYS A 37 -28.31 -5.06 16.61
CA LYS A 37 -29.78 -5.03 16.75
C LYS A 37 -30.38 -6.43 16.86
N LEU A 38 -29.92 -7.37 16.02
CA LEU A 38 -30.37 -8.76 16.05
C LEU A 38 -29.95 -9.47 17.34
N ASP A 39 -28.75 -9.18 17.86
CA ASP A 39 -28.30 -9.69 19.16
C ASP A 39 -29.16 -9.19 20.32
N ALA A 40 -29.52 -7.91 20.32
CA ALA A 40 -30.43 -7.36 21.31
C ALA A 40 -31.82 -8.04 21.23
N GLU A 41 -32.33 -8.32 20.04
CA GLU A 41 -33.58 -9.05 19.83
C GLU A 41 -33.49 -10.50 20.34
N LEU A 42 -32.39 -11.21 20.04
CA LEU A 42 -32.14 -12.57 20.52
C LEU A 42 -32.07 -12.63 22.06
N ARG A 43 -31.44 -11.64 22.71
CA ARG A 43 -31.42 -11.53 24.18
C ARG A 43 -32.84 -11.41 24.74
N LYS A 44 -33.71 -10.61 24.11
CA LYS A 44 -35.13 -10.49 24.51
C LYS A 44 -35.87 -11.82 24.36
N TYR A 45 -35.70 -12.54 23.26
CA TYR A 45 -36.31 -13.86 23.09
C TYR A 45 -35.82 -14.88 24.12
N LYS A 46 -34.53 -14.84 24.50
CA LYS A 46 -33.98 -15.69 25.57
C LYS A 46 -34.69 -15.43 26.90
N GLU A 47 -34.91 -14.18 27.28
CA GLU A 47 -35.63 -13.85 28.52
C GLU A 47 -37.11 -14.23 28.46
N GLN A 48 -37.77 -14.07 27.31
CA GLN A 48 -39.16 -14.50 27.12
C GLN A 48 -39.30 -16.03 27.22
N LEU A 49 -38.35 -16.79 26.67
CA LEU A 49 -38.35 -18.26 26.73
C LEU A 49 -38.23 -18.80 28.15
N LYS A 50 -37.52 -18.11 29.06
CA LYS A 50 -37.45 -18.52 30.47
C LYS A 50 -38.83 -18.54 31.15
N LYS A 51 -39.75 -17.68 30.71
CA LYS A 51 -41.07 -17.48 31.32
C LYS A 51 -42.19 -18.17 30.53
N ALA A 52 -41.99 -18.45 29.25
CA ALA A 52 -42.99 -19.04 28.38
C ALA A 52 -43.04 -20.58 28.50
N LYS A 53 -44.23 -21.16 28.35
CA LYS A 53 -44.46 -22.61 28.28
C LYS A 53 -45.36 -22.97 27.10
N GLY A 54 -45.39 -24.24 26.74
CA GLY A 54 -46.31 -24.78 25.73
C GLY A 54 -46.25 -24.07 24.37
N PRO A 55 -47.40 -23.83 23.71
CA PRO A 55 -47.44 -23.23 22.37
C PRO A 55 -46.75 -21.86 22.25
N THR A 56 -46.80 -21.03 23.30
CA THR A 56 -46.15 -19.72 23.32
C THR A 56 -44.62 -19.84 23.26
N ALA A 57 -44.04 -20.80 24.00
CA ALA A 57 -42.60 -21.06 23.95
C ALA A 57 -42.15 -21.56 22.57
N ALA A 58 -42.95 -22.41 21.92
CA ALA A 58 -42.66 -22.89 20.56
C ALA A 58 -42.63 -21.74 19.54
N ASN A 59 -43.59 -20.81 19.62
CA ASN A 59 -43.63 -19.63 18.75
C ASN A 59 -42.43 -18.70 18.96
N ILE A 60 -42.04 -18.44 20.22
CA ILE A 60 -40.87 -17.61 20.53
C ILE A 60 -39.59 -18.28 20.00
N LYS A 61 -39.45 -19.59 20.19
CA LYS A 61 -38.30 -20.36 19.67
C LYS A 61 -38.19 -20.24 18.15
N ARG A 62 -39.30 -20.35 17.41
CA ARG A 62 -39.31 -20.17 15.95
C ARG A 62 -38.79 -18.78 15.55
N ARG A 63 -39.33 -17.72 16.17
CA ARG A 63 -38.90 -16.33 15.89
C ARG A 63 -37.43 -16.10 16.24
N ALA A 64 -36.95 -16.68 17.35
CA ALA A 64 -35.55 -16.63 17.73
C ALA A 64 -34.66 -17.31 16.70
N MET A 65 -35.06 -18.48 16.18
CA MET A 65 -34.32 -19.20 15.14
C MET A 65 -34.24 -18.39 13.83
N ASP A 66 -35.34 -17.76 13.40
CA ASP A 66 -35.33 -16.92 12.19
C ASP A 66 -34.46 -15.67 12.37
N THR A 67 -34.42 -15.10 13.57
CA THR A 67 -33.54 -13.99 13.93
C THR A 67 -32.08 -14.42 13.94
N LEU A 68 -31.77 -15.60 14.49
CA LEU A 68 -30.43 -16.17 14.48
C LEU A 68 -29.93 -16.45 13.07
N LYS A 69 -30.77 -16.98 12.18
CA LYS A 69 -30.42 -17.19 10.77
C LYS A 69 -30.05 -15.87 10.07
N ARG A 70 -30.86 -14.82 10.29
CA ARG A 70 -30.57 -13.47 9.75
C ARG A 70 -29.26 -12.91 10.31
N LYS A 71 -28.99 -13.11 11.61
CA LYS A 71 -27.74 -12.69 12.23
C LYS A 71 -26.53 -13.38 11.57
N LYS A 72 -26.57 -14.71 11.44
CA LYS A 72 -25.49 -15.48 10.81
C LYS A 72 -25.21 -15.05 9.36
N MET A 73 -26.25 -14.72 8.61
CA MET A 73 -26.09 -14.18 7.26
C MET A 73 -25.32 -12.85 7.25
N TYR A 74 -25.61 -11.95 8.19
CA TYR A 74 -24.86 -10.69 8.30
C TYR A 74 -23.44 -10.88 8.83
N GLU A 75 -23.23 -11.80 9.79
CA GLU A 75 -21.88 -12.18 10.23
C GLU A 75 -21.04 -12.67 9.05
N GLN A 76 -21.60 -13.54 8.21
CA GLN A 76 -20.92 -14.01 6.99
C GLN A 76 -20.60 -12.88 6.01
N GLN A 77 -21.53 -11.92 5.81
CA GLN A 77 -21.27 -10.75 4.97
C GLN A 77 -20.15 -9.87 5.54
N ARG A 78 -20.09 -9.69 6.85
CA ARG A 78 -19.01 -8.96 7.52
C ARG A 78 -17.67 -9.67 7.31
N ASP A 79 -17.63 -10.99 7.48
CA ASP A 79 -16.40 -11.77 7.34
C ASP A 79 -15.87 -11.73 5.90
N GLN A 80 -16.76 -11.74 4.89
CA GLN A 80 -16.39 -11.52 3.49
C GLN A 80 -15.77 -10.13 3.27
N MET A 81 -16.32 -9.09 3.88
CA MET A 81 -15.77 -7.74 3.79
C MET A 81 -14.43 -7.60 4.52
N ALA A 82 -14.24 -8.31 5.64
CA ALA A 82 -12.94 -8.37 6.31
C ALA A 82 -11.85 -8.97 5.40
N GLY A 83 -12.19 -10.02 4.64
CA GLY A 83 -11.28 -10.55 3.61
C GLY A 83 -10.96 -9.55 2.50
N GLN A 84 -11.95 -8.76 2.06
CA GLN A 84 -11.72 -7.69 1.09
C GLN A 84 -10.83 -6.57 1.65
N ALA A 85 -11.05 -6.16 2.89
CA ALA A 85 -10.22 -5.16 3.58
C ALA A 85 -8.76 -5.64 3.66
N PHE A 86 -8.54 -6.88 4.07
CA PHE A 86 -7.21 -7.48 4.13
C PHE A 86 -6.51 -7.47 2.76
N ASN A 87 -7.21 -7.83 1.68
CA ASN A 87 -6.63 -7.77 0.34
C ASN A 87 -6.22 -6.35 -0.06
N ILE A 88 -7.01 -5.34 0.32
CA ILE A 88 -6.67 -3.93 0.06
C ILE A 88 -5.44 -3.53 0.86
N GLU A 89 -5.37 -3.89 2.14
CA GLU A 89 -4.22 -3.60 3.01
C GLU A 89 -2.93 -4.21 2.44
N GLN A 90 -2.97 -5.49 2.05
CA GLN A 90 -1.84 -6.16 1.40
C GLN A 90 -1.41 -5.47 0.10
N THR A 91 -2.38 -5.01 -0.71
CA THR A 91 -2.08 -4.29 -1.95
C THR A 91 -1.48 -2.91 -1.65
N SER A 92 -1.99 -2.20 -0.64
CA SER A 92 -1.45 -0.91 -0.21
C SER A 92 -0.01 -1.04 0.24
N PHE A 93 0.29 -2.04 1.06
CA PHE A 93 1.66 -2.34 1.49
C PHE A 93 2.59 -2.63 0.32
N ALA A 94 2.15 -3.44 -0.65
CA ALA A 94 2.93 -3.71 -1.85
C ALA A 94 3.22 -2.45 -2.67
N ILE A 95 2.23 -1.56 -2.81
CA ILE A 95 2.41 -0.26 -3.50
C ILE A 95 3.43 0.61 -2.78
N ASP A 96 3.38 0.69 -1.45
CA ASP A 96 4.31 1.50 -0.68
C ASP A 96 5.74 0.96 -0.76
N SER A 97 5.91 -0.36 -0.67
CA SER A 97 7.20 -1.03 -0.93
C SER A 97 7.77 -0.73 -2.33
N ILE A 98 6.90 -0.69 -3.35
CA ILE A 98 7.29 -0.31 -4.72
C ILE A 98 7.72 1.16 -4.77
N LYS A 99 7.02 2.08 -4.10
CA LYS A 99 7.41 3.50 -4.04
C LYS A 99 8.77 3.69 -3.37
N ASP A 100 9.04 2.96 -2.29
CA ASP A 100 10.34 3.00 -1.60
C ASP A 100 11.46 2.50 -2.51
N THR A 101 11.20 1.41 -3.24
CA THR A 101 12.13 0.89 -4.25
C THR A 101 12.39 1.91 -5.35
N GLN A 102 11.35 2.58 -5.87
CA GLN A 102 11.50 3.64 -6.87
C GLN A 102 12.35 4.80 -6.36
N THR A 103 12.12 5.22 -5.12
CA THR A 103 12.90 6.28 -4.46
C THR A 103 14.37 5.89 -4.34
N THR A 104 14.64 4.64 -3.95
CA THR A 104 16.00 4.09 -3.86
C THR A 104 16.68 4.07 -5.23
N VAL A 105 16.00 3.58 -6.27
CA VAL A 105 16.53 3.56 -7.65
C VAL A 105 16.80 4.98 -8.16
N ALA A 106 15.92 5.94 -7.85
CA ALA A 106 16.13 7.34 -8.20
C ALA A 106 17.39 7.90 -7.52
N ALA A 107 17.59 7.63 -6.22
CA ALA A 107 18.77 8.03 -5.48
C ALA A 107 20.05 7.39 -6.06
N MET A 108 20.01 6.11 -6.40
CA MET A 108 21.14 5.41 -7.05
C MET A 108 21.50 6.03 -8.40
N LYS A 109 20.50 6.44 -9.20
CA LYS A 109 20.73 7.09 -10.49
C LYS A 109 21.44 8.44 -10.32
N VAL A 110 21.05 9.22 -9.31
CA VAL A 110 21.72 10.48 -8.95
C VAL A 110 23.15 10.22 -8.47
N ALA A 111 23.35 9.25 -7.58
CA ALA A 111 24.67 8.86 -7.08
C ALA A 111 25.59 8.39 -8.22
N ALA A 112 25.11 7.54 -9.12
CA ALA A 112 25.88 7.08 -10.28
C ALA A 112 26.28 8.24 -11.22
N SER A 113 25.38 9.20 -11.42
CA SER A 113 25.66 10.40 -12.23
C SER A 113 26.73 11.28 -11.57
N THR A 114 26.66 11.44 -10.25
CA THR A 114 27.65 12.20 -9.46
C THR A 114 29.01 11.51 -9.47
N LEU A 115 29.04 10.20 -9.21
CA LEU A 115 30.28 9.40 -9.26
C LEU A 115 30.95 9.52 -10.63
N LYS A 116 30.19 9.40 -11.72
CA LYS A 116 30.71 9.58 -13.08
C LYS A 116 31.32 10.97 -13.31
N ALA A 117 30.73 12.03 -12.73
CA ALA A 117 31.26 13.38 -12.82
C ALA A 117 32.57 13.53 -12.03
N GLU A 118 32.62 13.01 -10.80
CA GLU A 118 33.84 13.06 -9.97
C GLU A 118 34.97 12.21 -10.55
N THR A 119 34.69 11.02 -11.08
CA THR A 119 35.71 10.18 -11.75
C THR A 119 36.31 10.88 -12.97
N LYS A 120 35.53 11.66 -13.72
CA LYS A 120 36.07 12.47 -14.83
C LYS A 120 37.04 13.56 -14.36
N LYS A 121 36.83 14.12 -13.16
CA LYS A 121 37.75 15.10 -12.56
C LYS A 121 39.04 14.45 -12.09
N LEU A 122 38.99 13.18 -11.69
CA LEU A 122 40.13 12.49 -11.10
C LEU A 122 41.23 12.08 -12.09
N ASN A 123 41.05 12.18 -13.42
CA ASN A 123 41.92 11.41 -14.31
C ASN A 123 42.21 11.97 -15.72
N ILE A 124 42.26 13.28 -15.92
CA ILE A 124 42.78 13.82 -17.20
C ILE A 124 43.93 14.79 -16.93
N ASP A 125 43.69 15.87 -16.20
CA ASP A 125 44.71 16.92 -16.09
C ASP A 125 45.92 16.54 -15.20
N SER A 126 45.72 15.69 -14.18
CA SER A 126 46.80 15.32 -13.25
C SER A 126 47.63 14.12 -13.67
N ILE A 127 47.17 13.31 -14.64
CA ILE A 127 47.95 12.16 -15.13
C ILE A 127 49.00 12.59 -16.15
N GLU A 128 48.69 13.56 -17.02
CA GLU A 128 49.63 14.09 -18.00
C GLU A 128 50.82 14.77 -17.30
N ASP A 129 50.55 15.67 -16.35
CA ASP A 129 51.60 16.32 -15.55
C ASP A 129 52.45 15.32 -14.75
N THR A 130 51.85 14.27 -14.17
CA THR A 130 52.61 13.27 -13.39
C THR A 130 53.42 12.31 -14.27
N GLN A 131 53.01 12.05 -15.52
CA GLN A 131 53.78 11.23 -16.45
C GLN A 131 54.98 11.98 -17.02
N ASP A 132 54.82 13.27 -17.33
CA ASP A 132 55.94 14.12 -17.78
C ASP A 132 56.96 14.29 -16.64
N ASP A 133 56.52 14.58 -15.41
CA ASP A 133 57.41 14.68 -14.23
C ASP A 133 58.14 13.35 -13.92
N LEU A 134 57.51 12.19 -14.18
CA LEU A 134 58.14 10.87 -14.02
C LEU A 134 59.13 10.54 -15.14
N GLY A 135 58.88 11.04 -16.35
CA GLY A 135 59.81 10.94 -17.48
C GLY A 135 61.08 11.72 -17.22
N ASP A 136 60.93 12.98 -16.79
CA ASP A 136 62.04 13.88 -16.45
C ASP A 136 62.89 13.31 -15.30
N MET A 137 62.26 12.76 -14.24
CA MET A 137 63.01 12.10 -13.15
C MET A 137 63.77 10.84 -13.59
N MET A 138 63.27 10.08 -14.57
CA MET A 138 63.99 8.90 -15.08
C MET A 138 65.16 9.30 -16.00
N GLU A 139 65.04 10.38 -16.75
CA GLU A 139 66.16 10.94 -17.52
C GLU A 139 67.25 11.48 -16.59
N ASP A 140 66.89 12.28 -15.57
CA ASP A 140 67.82 12.78 -14.56
C ASP A 140 68.58 11.64 -13.85
N MET A 141 67.87 10.55 -13.53
CA MET A 141 68.45 9.41 -12.84
C MET A 141 69.37 8.57 -13.74
N ASN A 142 69.13 8.53 -15.05
CA ASN A 142 70.04 7.92 -16.02
C ASN A 142 71.25 8.82 -16.29
N GLU A 143 71.09 10.14 -16.35
CA GLU A 143 72.19 11.09 -16.56
C GLU A 143 73.17 11.11 -15.37
N ILE A 144 72.66 11.03 -14.13
CA ILE A 144 73.49 10.86 -12.92
C ILE A 144 74.32 9.57 -12.98
N ASN A 145 73.74 8.49 -13.52
CA ASN A 145 74.39 7.18 -13.57
C ASN A 145 75.43 7.09 -14.71
N GLU A 146 75.34 7.93 -15.75
CA GLU A 146 76.37 8.05 -16.80
C GLU A 146 77.53 8.99 -16.42
N MET A 147 77.32 9.90 -15.46
CA MET A 147 78.35 10.82 -14.95
C MET A 147 79.21 10.25 -13.81
N THR A 148 78.94 9.02 -13.34
CA THR A 148 79.66 8.35 -12.24
C THR A 148 80.44 7.14 -12.73
#